data_AF-A0A8H3IB05-F1
#
_entry.id   AF-A0A8H3IB05-F1
#
_cell.length_a   1.000
_cell.length_b   1.000
_cell.length_c   1.000
_cell.angle_alpha   90.00
_cell.angle_beta   90.00
_cell.angle_gamma   90.00
#
_symmetry.space_group_name_H-M   'P 1'
#
loop_
_entity.id
_entity.type
_entity.pdbx_description
1 polymer ?
#
loop_
_entity_poly.entity_id
_entity_poly.type
_entity_poly.pdbx_seq_one_letter_code
_entity_poly.pdbx_strand_id
1 'polypeptide(L)'
;METSPAYTVKDHSFSHHDCLPYYLRTGDKWTPIDYSKHPDHWMKPLEKGPDTGLVEIPANWYLDDLPPMMFIKKAPNSHGWVNPKDVEDLWRDHFDFFYREYDDFCFPVTIHPDVSGHPHVIFMLERLIEYISSKPGVKWVKMEDICDDFKSKNKPPKGAMLPAEHGAILKDPNIQLQKA
;
A
#
# COMPACT_ATOMS: atom_id res chain seq x y z
N MET A 1 -10.01 -8.26 -29.18
CA MET A 1 -9.79 -7.11 -28.29
C MET A 1 -10.97 -7.09 -27.35
N GLU A 2 -10.87 -7.83 -26.25
CA GLU A 2 -11.87 -7.80 -25.19
C GLU A 2 -11.82 -6.42 -24.53
N THR A 3 -12.98 -5.84 -24.31
CA THR A 3 -13.16 -4.62 -23.53
C THR A 3 -12.54 -4.84 -22.17
N SER A 4 -11.53 -4.04 -21.82
CA SER A 4 -11.02 -3.96 -20.45
C SER A 4 -12.21 -3.84 -19.51
N PRO A 5 -12.33 -4.68 -18.46
CA PRO A 5 -13.34 -4.47 -17.45
C PRO A 5 -13.14 -3.07 -16.86
N ALA A 6 -14.23 -2.48 -16.37
CA ALA A 6 -14.23 -1.19 -15.72
C ALA A 6 -13.04 -1.08 -14.75
N TYR A 7 -12.24 -0.02 -14.85
CA TYR A 7 -11.05 0.20 -14.02
C TYR A 7 -11.31 -0.18 -12.56
N THR A 8 -10.57 -1.16 -12.07
CA THR A 8 -10.75 -1.66 -10.71
C THR A 8 -10.21 -0.63 -9.72
N VAL A 9 -11.12 -0.11 -8.89
CA VAL A 9 -10.77 0.88 -7.86
C VAL A 9 -9.98 0.20 -6.74
N LYS A 10 -8.79 0.74 -6.47
CA LYS A 10 -7.87 0.38 -5.37
C LYS A 10 -7.33 1.64 -4.69
N ASP A 11 -6.65 1.45 -3.56
CA ASP A 11 -5.74 2.41 -2.95
C ASP A 11 -4.36 1.77 -2.68
N HIS A 12 -3.33 2.61 -2.53
CA HIS A 12 -1.96 2.21 -2.15
C HIS A 12 -1.36 3.35 -1.34
N SER A 13 -1.84 3.51 -0.11
CA SER A 13 -1.46 4.61 0.79
C SER A 13 -1.54 4.25 2.28
N PHE A 14 -2.16 3.12 2.63
CA PHE A 14 -2.34 2.67 4.01
C PHE A 14 -1.48 1.44 4.34
N SER A 15 -1.07 1.34 5.60
CA SER A 15 -0.12 0.32 6.07
C SER A 15 -0.69 -0.54 7.21
N HIS A 16 -1.97 -0.94 7.15
CA HIS A 16 -2.55 -1.85 8.15
C HIS A 16 -2.06 -3.31 8.00
N HIS A 17 -1.49 -3.64 6.84
CA HIS A 17 -0.82 -4.90 6.51
C HIS A 17 0.46 -4.60 5.73
N ASP A 18 1.32 -5.61 5.55
CA ASP A 18 2.63 -5.41 4.91
C ASP A 18 2.66 -5.94 3.46
N CYS A 19 2.18 -7.17 3.25
CA CYS A 19 2.31 -7.91 1.99
C CYS A 19 1.02 -8.58 1.50
N LEU A 20 -0.11 -8.33 2.17
CA LEU A 20 -1.42 -8.88 1.81
C LEU A 20 -2.40 -7.74 1.52
N PRO A 21 -3.10 -7.75 0.36
CA PRO A 21 -4.19 -6.82 0.11
C PRO A 21 -5.36 -7.04 1.08
N TYR A 22 -6.11 -5.97 1.36
CA TYR A 22 -7.23 -6.02 2.30
C TYR A 22 -8.30 -4.97 1.98
N TYR A 23 -9.50 -5.16 2.53
CA TYR A 23 -10.55 -4.15 2.46
C TYR A 23 -10.36 -3.07 3.53
N LEU A 24 -10.40 -1.79 3.13
CA LEU A 24 -10.25 -0.67 4.05
C LEU A 24 -11.49 -0.50 4.94
N ARG A 25 -11.26 0.02 6.15
CA ARG A 25 -12.30 0.64 6.98
C ARG A 25 -12.30 2.15 6.80
N THR A 26 -13.41 2.78 7.11
CA THR A 26 -13.50 4.24 7.22
C THR A 26 -14.15 4.65 8.53
N GLY A 27 -13.82 5.83 9.04
CA GLY A 27 -14.40 6.35 10.27
C GLY A 27 -13.88 5.69 11.55
N ASP A 28 -12.70 5.06 11.52
CA ASP A 28 -11.96 4.67 12.72
C ASP A 28 -11.74 5.93 13.61
N LYS A 29 -11.91 5.78 14.92
CA LYS A 29 -11.77 6.88 15.90
C LYS A 29 -10.84 6.49 17.04
N TRP A 30 -10.08 7.46 17.54
CA TRP A 30 -9.29 7.31 18.75
C TRP A 30 -9.44 8.57 19.62
N THR A 31 -9.19 8.43 20.92
CA THR A 31 -9.17 9.57 21.84
C THR A 31 -7.72 10.02 22.03
N PRO A 32 -7.32 11.21 21.54
CA PRO A 32 -5.97 11.72 21.76
C PRO A 32 -5.68 11.94 23.25
N ILE A 33 -4.40 11.82 23.62
CA ILE A 33 -3.93 12.13 24.97
C ILE A 33 -4.16 13.62 25.24
N ASP A 34 -4.77 13.91 26.38
CA ASP A 34 -5.00 15.25 26.89
C ASP A 34 -4.51 15.33 28.33
N TYR A 35 -3.31 15.89 28.52
CA TYR A 35 -2.66 16.00 29.83
C TYR A 35 -3.37 16.97 30.80
N SER A 36 -4.35 17.76 30.33
CA SER A 36 -5.15 18.61 31.21
C SER A 36 -6.28 17.84 31.92
N LYS A 37 -6.54 16.59 31.52
CA LYS A 37 -7.63 15.75 32.03
C LYS A 37 -7.11 14.54 32.78
N HIS A 38 -7.98 13.95 33.61
CA HIS A 38 -7.70 12.66 34.23
C HIS A 38 -7.47 11.58 33.16
N PRO A 39 -6.52 10.66 33.32
CA PRO A 39 -6.18 9.63 32.31
C PRO A 39 -7.36 8.82 31.79
N ASP A 40 -8.38 8.56 32.61
CA ASP A 40 -9.61 7.87 32.20
C ASP A 40 -10.32 8.52 31.01
N HIS A 41 -10.03 9.80 30.72
CA HIS A 41 -10.53 10.47 29.54
C HIS A 41 -10.04 9.83 28.24
N TRP A 42 -8.74 9.52 28.17
CA TRP A 42 -8.04 9.11 26.94
C TRP A 42 -7.50 7.68 26.96
N MET A 43 -7.46 7.01 28.12
CA MET A 43 -7.16 5.57 28.22
C MET A 43 -8.32 4.71 27.70
N LYS A 44 -8.60 4.82 26.39
CA LYS A 44 -9.66 4.11 25.68
C LYS A 44 -9.07 3.42 24.45
N PRO A 45 -9.61 2.26 24.06
CA PRO A 45 -9.19 1.61 22.82
C PRO A 45 -9.59 2.44 21.59
N LEU A 46 -8.95 2.14 20.46
CA LEU A 46 -9.42 2.59 19.15
C LEU A 46 -10.80 1.96 18.86
N GLU A 47 -11.71 2.78 18.36
CA GLU A 47 -13.02 2.37 17.89
C GLU A 47 -12.96 2.16 16.37
N LYS A 48 -13.12 0.91 15.91
CA LYS A 48 -13.13 0.58 14.49
C LYS A 48 -14.43 1.10 13.84
N GLY A 49 -14.30 1.76 12.71
CA GLY A 49 -15.41 2.19 11.86
C GLY A 49 -15.91 1.06 10.95
N PRO A 50 -16.90 1.34 10.08
CA PRO A 50 -17.42 0.36 9.13
C PRO A 50 -16.39 -0.04 8.06
N ASP A 51 -16.48 -1.29 7.61
CA ASP A 51 -15.75 -1.79 6.45
C ASP A 51 -16.24 -1.13 5.14
N THR A 52 -15.36 -1.13 4.15
CA THR A 52 -15.62 -0.67 2.77
C THR A 52 -15.29 -1.77 1.77
N GLY A 53 -15.73 -1.60 0.52
CA GLY A 53 -15.31 -2.43 -0.61
C GLY A 53 -14.05 -1.92 -1.32
N LEU A 54 -13.38 -0.90 -0.78
CA LEU A 54 -12.14 -0.37 -1.33
C LEU A 54 -10.98 -1.28 -0.91
N VAL A 55 -10.28 -1.81 -1.90
CA VAL A 55 -9.10 -2.65 -1.68
C VAL A 55 -7.88 -1.78 -1.53
N GLU A 56 -7.13 -2.00 -0.46
CA GLU A 56 -5.79 -1.48 -0.27
C GLU A 56 -4.78 -2.54 -0.71
N ILE A 57 -3.80 -2.11 -1.51
CA ILE A 57 -2.54 -2.82 -1.69
C ILE A 57 -1.52 -2.07 -0.83
N PRO A 58 -0.98 -2.66 0.25
CA PRO A 58 -0.37 -1.85 1.29
C PRO A 58 0.84 -1.04 0.83
N ALA A 59 0.85 0.25 1.18
CA ALA A 59 2.06 1.07 1.11
C ALA A 59 2.98 0.75 2.29
N ASN A 60 4.30 0.82 2.07
CA ASN A 60 5.28 0.48 3.10
C ASN A 60 6.51 1.39 3.00
N TRP A 61 6.80 2.13 4.07
CA TRP A 61 7.97 3.01 4.17
C TRP A 61 9.31 2.26 4.07
N TYR A 62 9.34 0.97 4.38
CA TYR A 62 10.53 0.13 4.18
C TYR A 62 10.74 -0.28 2.73
N LEU A 63 9.74 -0.09 1.85
CA LEU A 63 9.77 -0.38 0.41
C LEU A 63 9.54 0.90 -0.43
N ASP A 64 10.02 2.04 0.05
CA ASP A 64 9.96 3.34 -0.61
C ASP A 64 11.38 3.91 -0.82
N ASP A 65 11.71 4.30 -2.05
CA ASP A 65 13.02 4.82 -2.41
C ASP A 65 13.26 6.27 -1.93
N LEU A 66 12.20 7.07 -1.75
CA LEU A 66 12.34 8.51 -1.60
C LEU A 66 12.91 8.93 -0.25
N PRO A 67 12.34 8.54 0.91
CA PRO A 67 12.84 8.99 2.20
C PRO A 67 14.32 8.69 2.45
N PRO A 68 14.87 7.50 2.18
CA PRO A 68 16.28 7.21 2.46
C PRO A 68 17.25 7.90 1.49
N MET A 69 16.86 8.07 0.22
CA MET A 69 17.78 8.42 -0.87
C MET A 69 17.54 9.78 -1.53
N MET A 70 16.49 10.54 -1.12
CA MET A 70 16.31 11.93 -1.54
C MET A 70 16.70 12.92 -0.45
N PHE A 71 17.63 13.84 -0.75
CA PHE A 71 17.96 14.95 0.14
C PHE A 71 16.99 16.13 -0.06
N ILE A 72 16.26 16.50 0.99
CA ILE A 72 15.26 17.56 1.00
C ILE A 72 15.65 18.62 2.05
N LYS A 73 16.30 19.71 1.62
CA LYS A 73 16.84 20.79 2.49
C LYS A 73 15.85 21.35 3.52
N LYS A 74 14.55 21.40 3.17
CA LYS A 74 13.50 21.99 4.01
C LYS A 74 12.85 20.99 4.97
N ALA A 75 13.20 19.71 4.91
CA ALA A 75 12.64 18.69 5.77
C ALA A 75 13.63 18.37 6.90
N PRO A 76 13.30 18.62 8.18
CA PRO A 76 14.20 18.36 9.30
C PRO A 76 14.51 16.87 9.50
N ASN A 77 13.64 15.98 8.99
CA ASN A 77 13.80 14.53 8.97
C ASN A 77 14.37 14.01 7.64
N SER A 78 14.95 14.88 6.81
CA SER A 78 15.55 14.46 5.53
C SER A 78 16.72 13.52 5.76
N HIS A 79 16.75 12.42 5.00
CA HIS A 79 17.96 11.68 4.73
C HIS A 79 18.53 12.13 3.37
N GLY A 80 18.76 11.21 2.43
CA GLY A 80 19.30 11.49 1.11
C GLY A 80 20.69 10.94 0.84
N TRP A 81 21.31 10.30 1.83
CA TRP A 81 22.68 9.78 1.76
C TRP A 81 22.78 8.33 2.23
N VAL A 82 21.65 7.65 2.42
CA VAL A 82 21.65 6.21 2.72
C VAL A 82 22.20 5.48 1.50
N ASN A 83 23.12 4.56 1.73
CA ASN A 83 23.75 3.79 0.67
C ASN A 83 22.71 2.89 -0.02
N PRO A 84 22.54 2.94 -1.35
CA PRO A 84 21.57 2.12 -2.07
C PRO A 84 21.75 0.61 -1.83
N LYS A 85 22.97 0.14 -1.56
CA LYS A 85 23.19 -1.28 -1.23
C LYS A 85 22.52 -1.70 0.08
N ASP A 86 22.48 -0.82 1.07
CA ASP A 86 21.83 -1.11 2.35
C ASP A 86 20.30 -1.15 2.17
N VAL A 87 19.76 -0.30 1.29
CA VAL A 87 18.34 -0.30 0.91
C VAL A 87 17.99 -1.56 0.12
N GLU A 88 18.85 -1.97 -0.83
CA GLU A 88 18.69 -3.21 -1.58
C GLU A 88 18.63 -4.44 -0.67
N ASP A 89 19.58 -4.55 0.26
CA ASP A 89 19.63 -5.67 1.21
C ASP A 89 18.37 -5.68 2.08
N LEU A 90 17.89 -4.53 2.55
CA LEU A 90 16.63 -4.41 3.28
C LEU A 90 15.42 -4.89 2.47
N TRP A 91 15.34 -4.53 1.19
CA TRP A 91 14.24 -4.94 0.31
C TRP A 91 14.31 -6.44 0.01
N ARG A 92 15.52 -6.98 -0.19
CA ARG A 92 15.73 -8.41 -0.39
C ARG A 92 15.36 -9.21 0.86
N ASP A 93 15.68 -8.74 2.05
CA ASP A 93 15.31 -9.39 3.30
C ASP A 93 13.79 -9.43 3.50
N HIS A 94 13.08 -8.34 3.18
CA HIS A 94 11.61 -8.35 3.18
C HIS A 94 11.05 -9.35 2.18
N PHE A 95 11.54 -9.34 0.94
CA PHE A 95 11.12 -10.29 -0.07
C PHE A 95 11.36 -11.73 0.37
N ASP A 96 12.55 -12.06 0.86
CA ASP A 96 12.92 -13.42 1.27
C ASP A 96 12.10 -13.90 2.47
N PHE A 97 11.80 -13.01 3.41
CA PHE A 97 10.90 -13.34 4.51
C PHE A 97 9.50 -13.65 3.99
N PHE A 98 8.93 -12.79 3.13
CA PHE A 98 7.59 -13.05 2.59
C PHE A 98 7.55 -14.31 1.72
N TYR A 99 8.57 -14.52 0.88
CA TYR A 99 8.70 -15.69 0.02
C TYR A 99 8.84 -17.00 0.81
N ARG A 100 9.42 -16.96 2.02
CA ARG A 100 9.55 -18.12 2.90
C ARG A 100 8.26 -18.43 3.67
N GLU A 101 7.55 -17.39 4.11
CA GLU A 101 6.45 -17.51 5.08
C GLU A 101 5.05 -17.53 4.46
N TYR A 102 4.87 -17.04 3.23
CA TYR A 102 3.57 -16.92 2.57
C TYR A 102 3.53 -17.68 1.25
N ASP A 103 2.47 -18.47 1.04
CA ASP A 103 2.21 -19.15 -0.23
C ASP A 103 1.71 -18.17 -1.33
N ASP A 104 1.05 -17.08 -0.93
CA ASP A 104 0.51 -16.03 -1.80
C ASP A 104 0.69 -14.66 -1.10
N PHE A 105 1.40 -13.74 -1.74
CA PHE A 105 1.66 -12.39 -1.23
C PHE A 105 1.92 -11.40 -2.38
N CYS A 106 1.69 -10.11 -2.11
CA CYS A 106 2.14 -9.03 -2.98
C CYS A 106 3.39 -8.35 -2.41
N PHE A 107 4.28 -7.91 -3.29
CA PHE A 107 5.49 -7.16 -2.93
C PHE A 107 5.53 -5.81 -3.68
N PRO A 108 4.67 -4.85 -3.30
CA PRO A 108 4.63 -3.54 -3.94
C PRO A 108 5.83 -2.69 -3.48
N VAL A 109 6.68 -2.29 -4.43
CA VAL A 109 7.78 -1.36 -4.19
C VAL A 109 7.40 0.00 -4.77
N THR A 110 7.42 1.04 -3.93
CA THR A 110 7.18 2.42 -4.34
C THR A 110 8.49 3.04 -4.79
N ILE A 111 8.53 3.53 -6.03
CA ILE A 111 9.69 4.21 -6.60
C ILE A 111 9.30 5.55 -7.21
N HIS A 112 10.26 6.47 -7.25
CA HIS A 112 10.08 7.79 -7.82
C HIS A 112 11.12 8.03 -8.90
N PRO A 113 10.76 8.60 -10.07
CA PRO A 113 11.76 8.98 -11.08
C PRO A 113 12.80 9.97 -10.52
N ASP A 114 12.40 10.76 -9.53
CA ASP A 114 13.26 11.67 -8.78
C ASP A 114 14.41 10.99 -8.02
N VAL A 115 14.30 9.69 -7.71
CA VAL A 115 15.33 8.91 -7.01
C VAL A 115 15.79 7.74 -7.87
N SER A 116 14.88 6.82 -8.20
CA SER A 116 15.14 5.64 -9.01
C SER A 116 15.59 5.93 -10.45
N GLY A 117 15.49 7.18 -10.92
CA GLY A 117 16.12 7.62 -12.16
C GLY A 117 17.64 7.87 -12.07
N HIS A 118 18.23 7.88 -10.86
CA HIS A 118 19.67 8.10 -10.67
C HIS A 118 20.49 6.84 -10.96
N PRO A 119 21.69 6.94 -11.58
CA PRO A 119 22.45 5.77 -12.02
C PRO A 119 22.74 4.72 -10.94
N HIS A 120 23.03 5.16 -9.70
CA HIS A 120 23.33 4.22 -8.61
C HIS A 120 22.10 3.46 -8.10
N VAL A 121 20.89 4.04 -8.23
CA VAL A 121 19.62 3.38 -7.90
C VAL A 121 19.14 2.52 -9.07
N ILE A 122 19.39 2.93 -10.33
CA ILE A 122 19.14 2.07 -11.50
C ILE A 122 19.87 0.73 -11.35
N PHE A 123 21.17 0.75 -11.02
CA PHE A 123 21.92 -0.49 -10.78
C PHE A 123 21.39 -1.30 -9.58
N MET A 124 20.83 -0.62 -8.56
CA MET A 124 20.17 -1.29 -7.43
C MET A 124 18.93 -2.05 -7.90
N LEU A 125 18.09 -1.40 -8.71
CA LEU A 125 16.86 -1.99 -9.25
C LEU A 125 17.16 -3.13 -10.22
N GLU A 126 18.19 -3.02 -11.07
CA GLU A 126 18.61 -4.11 -11.96
C GLU A 126 18.93 -5.38 -11.16
N ARG A 127 19.79 -5.28 -10.13
CA ARG A 127 20.14 -6.42 -9.28
C ARG A 127 18.94 -6.99 -8.54
N LEU A 128 18.07 -6.13 -8.02
CA LEU A 128 16.87 -6.56 -7.30
C LEU A 128 15.88 -7.29 -8.23
N ILE A 129 15.64 -6.75 -9.43
CA ILE A 129 14.76 -7.35 -10.43
C ILE A 129 15.30 -8.70 -10.86
N GLU A 130 16.61 -8.80 -11.14
CA GLU A 130 17.28 -10.07 -11.44
C GLU A 130 17.13 -11.08 -10.31
N TYR A 131 17.35 -10.65 -9.06
CA TYR A 131 17.22 -11.47 -7.87
C TYR A 131 15.80 -12.02 -7.70
N ILE A 132 14.79 -11.15 -7.69
CA ILE A 132 13.38 -11.52 -7.52
C ILE A 132 12.91 -12.41 -8.67
N SER A 133 13.29 -12.09 -9.91
CA SER A 133 12.89 -12.86 -11.10
C SER A 133 13.50 -14.26 -11.14
N SER A 134 14.58 -14.51 -10.40
CA SER A 134 15.18 -15.84 -10.28
C SER A 134 14.35 -16.81 -9.43
N LYS A 135 13.36 -16.32 -8.68
CA LYS A 135 12.60 -17.10 -7.69
C LYS A 135 11.38 -17.76 -8.34
N PRO A 136 11.20 -19.09 -8.22
CA PRO A 136 10.03 -19.77 -8.76
C PRO A 136 8.72 -19.20 -8.23
N GLY A 137 7.69 -19.12 -9.09
CA GLY A 137 6.36 -18.65 -8.70
C GLY A 137 6.15 -17.13 -8.74
N VAL A 138 7.22 -16.34 -8.87
CA VAL A 138 7.13 -14.88 -9.00
C VAL A 138 6.46 -14.48 -10.31
N LYS A 139 5.58 -13.47 -10.24
CA LYS A 139 4.95 -12.83 -11.40
C LYS A 139 5.01 -11.31 -11.25
N TRP A 140 5.48 -10.63 -12.29
CA TRP A 140 5.40 -9.18 -12.39
C TRP A 140 4.04 -8.79 -12.97
N VAL A 141 3.28 -7.97 -12.24
CA VAL A 141 1.90 -7.61 -12.57
C VAL A 141 1.63 -6.14 -12.27
N LYS A 142 0.51 -5.61 -12.76
CA LYS A 142 0.04 -4.28 -12.37
C LYS A 142 -0.68 -4.35 -11.04
N MET A 143 -0.77 -3.21 -10.34
CA MET A 143 -1.58 -3.08 -9.12
C MET A 143 -3.06 -3.44 -9.35
N GLU A 144 -3.58 -3.15 -10.55
CA GLU A 144 -4.96 -3.51 -10.94
C GLU A 144 -5.16 -5.04 -10.93
N ASP A 145 -4.19 -5.79 -11.46
CA ASP A 145 -4.24 -7.26 -11.51
C ASP A 145 -4.22 -7.86 -10.10
N ILE A 146 -3.44 -7.28 -9.16
CA ILE A 146 -3.42 -7.69 -7.74
C ILE A 146 -4.80 -7.47 -7.10
N CYS A 147 -5.42 -6.32 -7.37
CA CYS A 147 -6.74 -5.98 -6.85
C CYS A 147 -7.83 -6.92 -7.39
N ASP A 148 -7.79 -7.21 -8.69
CA ASP A 148 -8.72 -8.13 -9.35
C ASP A 148 -8.60 -9.55 -8.82
N ASP A 149 -7.37 -10.06 -8.68
CA ASP A 149 -7.10 -11.38 -8.11
C ASP A 149 -7.61 -11.46 -6.67
N PHE A 150 -7.32 -10.45 -5.83
CA PHE A 150 -7.83 -10.38 -4.46
C PHE A 150 -9.37 -10.42 -4.41
N LYS A 151 -10.05 -9.59 -5.21
CA LYS A 151 -11.52 -9.54 -5.27
C LYS A 151 -12.15 -10.82 -5.81
N SER A 152 -11.45 -11.56 -6.67
CA SER A 152 -11.92 -12.86 -7.18
C SER A 152 -11.96 -13.93 -6.08
N LYS A 153 -11.05 -13.84 -5.11
CA LYS A 153 -10.89 -14.78 -3.99
C LYS A 153 -11.64 -14.33 -2.73
N ASN A 154 -11.86 -13.03 -2.56
CA ASN A 154 -12.38 -12.43 -1.34
C ASN A 154 -13.62 -11.59 -1.64
N LYS A 155 -14.72 -11.82 -0.92
CA LYS A 155 -15.90 -10.97 -0.98
C LYS A 155 -15.76 -9.79 0.00
N PRO A 156 -16.24 -8.59 -0.35
CA PRO A 156 -16.34 -7.50 0.61
C PRO A 156 -17.12 -7.95 1.86
N PRO A 157 -16.76 -7.46 3.06
CA PRO A 157 -17.52 -7.72 4.28
C PRO A 157 -18.99 -7.34 4.10
N LYS A 158 -19.89 -8.09 4.74
CA LYS A 158 -21.35 -7.82 4.65
C LYS A 158 -21.65 -6.42 5.17
N GLY A 159 -22.39 -5.62 4.38
CA GLY A 159 -22.73 -4.24 4.72
C GLY A 159 -21.62 -3.22 4.44
N ALA A 160 -20.49 -3.65 3.85
CA ALA A 160 -19.40 -2.76 3.49
C ALA A 160 -19.83 -1.74 2.43
N MET A 161 -19.40 -0.49 2.58
CA MET A 161 -19.68 0.57 1.60
C MET A 161 -18.83 0.38 0.35
N LEU A 162 -19.46 0.15 -0.79
CA LEU A 162 -18.79 -0.12 -2.05
C LEU A 162 -18.33 1.18 -2.72
N PRO A 163 -17.16 1.19 -3.39
CA PRO A 163 -16.76 2.31 -4.24
C PRO A 163 -17.82 2.61 -5.30
N ALA A 164 -18.02 3.89 -5.59
CA ALA A 164 -18.90 4.29 -6.70
C ALA A 164 -18.31 3.83 -8.04
N GLU A 165 -19.17 3.70 -9.05
CA GLU A 165 -18.72 3.45 -10.42
C GLU A 165 -17.81 4.58 -10.92
N HIS A 166 -16.90 4.24 -11.83
CA HIS A 166 -15.98 5.21 -12.41
C HIS A 166 -16.73 6.39 -13.06
N GLY A 167 -16.36 7.62 -12.67
CA GLY A 167 -16.98 8.84 -13.17
C GLY A 167 -18.36 9.16 -12.59
N ALA A 168 -18.87 8.39 -11.61
CA ALA A 168 -20.20 8.62 -11.06
C ALA A 168 -20.35 10.02 -10.40
N ILE A 169 -19.29 10.52 -9.75
CA ILE A 169 -19.27 11.86 -9.14
C ILE A 169 -19.42 13.00 -10.16
N LEU A 170 -18.99 12.77 -11.42
CA LEU A 170 -19.15 13.75 -12.50
C LEU A 170 -20.61 13.83 -12.98
N LYS A 171 -21.39 12.77 -12.75
CA LYS A 171 -22.81 12.69 -13.12
C LYS A 171 -23.71 13.17 -11.98
N ASP A 172 -23.38 12.79 -10.75
CA ASP A 172 -24.10 13.18 -9.54
C ASP A 172 -23.13 13.51 -8.40
N PRO A 173 -22.93 14.79 -8.08
CA PRO A 173 -22.10 15.21 -6.95
C PRO A 173 -22.63 14.76 -5.57
N ASN A 174 -23.91 14.37 -5.47
CA ASN A 174 -24.55 13.94 -4.23
C ASN A 174 -24.71 12.41 -4.13
N ILE A 175 -24.02 11.66 -4.98
CA ILE A 175 -24.15 10.20 -5.06
C ILE A 175 -23.98 9.54 -3.69
N GLN A 176 -24.89 8.62 -3.36
CA GLN A 176 -24.82 7.80 -2.15
C GLN A 176 -24.18 6.45 -2.50
N LEU A 177 -23.18 6.04 -1.72
CA LEU A 177 -22.51 4.76 -1.92
C LEU A 177 -23.43 3.58 -1.56
N GLN A 178 -23.33 2.52 -2.34
CA GLN A 178 -24.07 1.28 -2.11
C GLN A 178 -23.40 0.44 -1.02
N LYS A 179 -24.13 -0.53 -0.46
CA LYS A 179 -23.61 -1.50 0.52
C LYS A 179 -23.67 -2.92 -0.04
N ALA A 180 -22.65 -3.73 0.28
CA ALA A 180 -22.55 -5.14 -0.08
C ALA A 180 -23.51 -6.04 0.70
#